data_AF-A0A6M1UCQ4-F1
#
_entry.id   AF-A0A6M1UCQ4-F1
#
_cell.length_a   1.000
_cell.length_b   1.000
_cell.length_c   1.000
_cell.angle_alpha   90.00
_cell.angle_beta   90.00
_cell.angle_gamma   90.00
#
_symmetry.space_group_name_H-M   'P 1'
#
loop_
_entity.id
_entity.type
_entity.pdbx_description
1 polymer ?
#
loop_
_entity_poly.entity_id
_entity_poly.type
_entity_poly.pdbx_seq_one_letter_code
_entity_poly.pdbx_strand_id
1 'polypeptide(L)'
;MDITNVLRAHGIGVGKKLVGDAQPSDVRAGKTFSNADGNDKVGTLPVRATSAQTITPGTASQVLQAGIYDGDITVLGDADLIAANIKNGVNIFGVLGSLNPLNSASGTANSVNPYGFVTVNSLSFKPKIIIIESTDSNVQTVTYCELFSSTTYRQHTGNQIISIKNVSDNGGYVNNTGFQLICPMIGSVRWVAFG
;
A
#
# COMPACT_ATOMS: atom_id res chain seq x y z
N MET A 1 -66.68 29.03 -37.71
CA MET A 1 -66.70 29.10 -36.23
C MET A 1 -65.29 28.75 -35.75
N ASP A 2 -64.61 29.65 -35.05
CA ASP A 2 -63.27 29.38 -34.52
C ASP A 2 -63.38 28.38 -33.37
N ILE A 3 -62.92 27.15 -33.61
CA ILE A 3 -63.02 26.05 -32.64
C ILE A 3 -62.27 26.38 -31.35
N THR A 4 -61.26 27.25 -31.40
CA THR A 4 -60.49 27.73 -30.26
C THR A 4 -61.37 28.48 -29.26
N ASN A 5 -62.29 29.30 -29.76
CA ASN A 5 -63.21 30.07 -28.91
C ASN A 5 -64.32 29.18 -28.33
N VAL A 6 -64.78 28.18 -29.08
CA VAL A 6 -65.73 27.18 -28.58
C VAL A 6 -65.10 26.33 -27.46
N LEU A 7 -63.86 25.87 -27.64
CA LEU A 7 -63.14 25.09 -26.64
C LEU A 7 -62.92 25.89 -25.35
N ARG A 8 -62.48 27.15 -25.45
CA ARG A 8 -62.32 28.05 -24.29
C ARG A 8 -63.63 28.30 -23.53
N ALA A 9 -64.74 28.49 -24.23
CA ALA A 9 -66.06 28.71 -23.62
C ALA A 9 -66.57 27.49 -22.82
N HIS A 10 -66.14 26.29 -23.19
CA HIS A 10 -66.47 25.05 -22.48
C HIS A 10 -65.41 24.67 -21.41
N GLY A 11 -64.47 25.58 -21.09
CA GLY A 11 -63.42 25.33 -20.10
C GLY A 11 -62.35 24.31 -20.56
N ILE A 12 -62.35 23.95 -21.84
CA ILE A 12 -61.45 22.98 -22.43
C ILE A 12 -60.20 23.76 -22.85
N GLY A 13 -59.15 23.70 -22.03
CA GLY A 13 -57.88 24.33 -22.37
C GLY A 13 -57.36 23.78 -23.70
N VAL A 14 -57.00 24.66 -24.64
CA VAL A 14 -56.18 24.28 -25.79
C VAL A 14 -54.80 23.92 -25.24
N GLY A 15 -54.62 22.64 -24.88
CA GLY A 15 -53.43 22.15 -24.20
C GLY A 15 -52.16 22.68 -24.88
N LYS A 16 -51.22 23.19 -24.08
CA LYS A 16 -49.90 23.55 -24.58
C LYS A 16 -49.29 22.30 -25.23
N LYS A 17 -48.81 22.42 -26.48
CA LYS A 17 -48.10 21.33 -27.16
C LYS A 17 -46.96 20.86 -26.25
N LEU A 18 -46.85 19.56 -26.04
CA LEU A 18 -45.72 18.96 -25.34
C LEU A 18 -44.46 19.18 -26.17
N VAL A 19 -43.42 19.73 -25.56
CA VAL A 19 -42.16 20.08 -26.24
C VAL A 19 -40.93 19.62 -25.47
N GLY A 20 -41.10 18.92 -24.35
CA GLY A 20 -39.98 18.31 -23.62
C GLY A 20 -39.31 17.22 -24.45
N ASP A 21 -38.02 17.02 -24.21
CA ASP A 21 -37.13 16.07 -24.92
C ASP A 21 -36.67 14.90 -24.06
N ALA A 22 -36.95 14.93 -22.75
CA ALA A 22 -36.68 13.83 -21.83
C ALA A 22 -37.14 12.48 -22.40
N GLN A 23 -36.30 11.47 -22.27
CA GLN A 23 -36.55 10.09 -22.65
C GLN A 23 -36.80 9.23 -21.42
N PRO A 24 -37.40 8.03 -21.56
CA PRO A 24 -37.54 7.11 -20.44
C PRO A 24 -36.22 6.85 -19.70
N SER A 25 -35.07 6.86 -20.37
CA SER A 25 -33.74 6.68 -19.77
C SER A 25 -33.29 7.84 -18.88
N ASP A 26 -33.95 9.00 -18.95
CA ASP A 26 -33.58 10.20 -18.19
C ASP A 26 -34.44 10.35 -16.93
N VAL A 27 -35.56 9.65 -16.89
CA VAL A 27 -36.56 9.77 -15.83
C VAL A 27 -36.50 8.56 -14.91
N ARG A 28 -36.61 8.81 -13.60
CA ARG A 28 -36.62 7.79 -12.55
C ARG A 28 -37.55 6.62 -12.88
N ALA A 29 -37.04 5.41 -12.74
CA ALA A 29 -37.79 4.17 -12.91
C ALA A 29 -39.15 4.21 -12.20
N GLY A 30 -40.22 3.94 -12.96
CA GLY A 30 -41.59 3.87 -12.46
C GLY A 30 -42.30 5.22 -12.23
N LYS A 31 -41.64 6.37 -12.48
CA LYS A 31 -42.30 7.68 -12.48
C LYS A 31 -42.83 8.02 -13.87
N THR A 32 -44.01 8.61 -13.95
CA THR A 32 -44.59 9.05 -15.22
C THR A 32 -44.10 10.44 -15.61
N PHE A 33 -43.98 10.70 -16.91
CA PHE A 33 -43.66 11.99 -17.48
C PHE A 33 -44.34 12.16 -18.85
N SER A 34 -44.27 13.36 -19.43
CA SER A 34 -44.79 13.65 -20.76
C SER A 34 -43.75 14.44 -21.55
N ASN A 35 -43.60 14.13 -22.83
CA ASN A 35 -42.63 14.77 -23.73
C ASN A 35 -43.28 15.02 -25.11
N ALA A 36 -42.53 15.52 -26.09
CA ALA A 36 -43.04 15.79 -27.43
C ALA A 36 -43.70 14.59 -28.13
N ASP A 37 -43.38 13.37 -27.70
CA ASP A 37 -43.90 12.12 -28.28
C ASP A 37 -45.20 11.65 -27.60
N GLY A 38 -45.58 12.20 -26.44
CA GLY A 38 -46.84 11.86 -25.77
C GLY A 38 -46.83 11.95 -24.24
N ASN A 39 -47.98 11.58 -23.67
CA ASN A 39 -48.24 11.55 -22.23
C ASN A 39 -47.95 10.18 -21.62
N ASP A 40 -47.98 10.12 -20.28
CA ASP A 40 -47.96 8.90 -19.47
C ASP A 40 -46.80 7.94 -19.77
N LYS A 41 -45.68 8.48 -20.27
CA LYS A 41 -44.45 7.72 -20.47
C LYS A 41 -43.87 7.38 -19.11
N VAL A 42 -43.31 6.19 -18.96
CA VAL A 42 -42.74 5.73 -17.69
C VAL A 42 -41.22 5.81 -17.76
N GLY A 43 -40.61 6.43 -16.76
CA GLY A 43 -39.16 6.46 -16.59
C GLY A 43 -38.60 5.07 -16.34
N THR A 44 -37.33 4.90 -16.72
CA THR A 44 -36.58 3.64 -16.68
C THR A 44 -35.19 3.82 -16.06
N LEU A 45 -34.78 5.05 -15.72
CA LEU A 45 -33.48 5.30 -15.10
C LEU A 45 -33.43 4.64 -13.71
N PRO A 46 -32.54 3.64 -13.49
CA PRO A 46 -32.53 2.90 -12.24
C PRO A 46 -32.17 3.78 -11.03
N VAL A 47 -32.87 3.55 -9.92
CA VAL A 47 -32.47 4.09 -8.61
C VAL A 47 -31.51 3.09 -7.97
N ARG A 48 -30.29 3.53 -7.69
CA ARG A 48 -29.23 2.69 -7.11
C ARG A 48 -29.29 2.66 -5.59
N ALA A 49 -29.52 3.81 -4.98
CA ALA A 49 -29.72 3.94 -3.54
C ALA A 49 -30.61 5.15 -3.23
N THR A 50 -31.47 5.00 -2.23
CA THR A 50 -32.32 6.08 -1.72
C THR A 50 -31.79 6.69 -0.41
N SER A 51 -30.88 6.01 0.27
CA SER A 51 -30.20 6.46 1.49
C SER A 51 -28.75 6.82 1.21
N ALA A 52 -28.14 7.61 2.10
CA ALA A 52 -26.72 7.93 2.04
C ALA A 52 -25.86 6.65 2.02
N GLN A 53 -24.80 6.66 1.22
CA GLN A 53 -23.87 5.55 1.04
C GLN A 53 -22.46 5.98 1.43
N THR A 54 -21.74 5.09 2.09
CA THR A 54 -20.32 5.27 2.37
C THR A 54 -19.52 4.24 1.59
N ILE A 55 -18.56 4.71 0.81
CA ILE A 55 -17.63 3.88 0.04
C ILE A 55 -16.29 3.87 0.77
N THR A 56 -15.91 2.72 1.28
CA THR A 56 -14.58 2.50 1.87
C THR A 56 -13.65 1.99 0.77
N PRO A 57 -12.61 2.74 0.36
CA PRO A 57 -11.67 2.28 -0.66
C PRO A 57 -11.07 0.90 -0.34
N GLY A 58 -10.74 0.15 -1.40
CA GLY A 58 -10.12 -1.17 -1.30
C GLY A 58 -8.95 -1.28 -2.27
N THR A 59 -8.35 -2.47 -2.34
CA THR A 59 -7.22 -2.73 -3.25
C THR A 59 -7.64 -2.83 -4.72
N ALA A 60 -8.93 -3.04 -4.99
CA ALA A 60 -9.51 -3.06 -6.33
C ALA A 60 -10.42 -1.84 -6.55
N SER A 61 -10.54 -1.43 -7.82
CA SER A 61 -11.47 -0.38 -8.22
C SER A 61 -12.90 -0.75 -7.84
N GLN A 62 -13.58 0.17 -7.16
CA GLN A 62 -14.99 0.04 -6.85
C GLN A 62 -15.78 0.85 -7.87
N VAL A 63 -16.65 0.15 -8.61
CA VAL A 63 -17.45 0.76 -9.67
C VAL A 63 -18.87 0.93 -9.15
N LEU A 64 -19.29 2.19 -9.05
CA LEU A 64 -20.70 2.53 -8.87
C LEU A 64 -21.39 2.55 -10.22
N GLN A 65 -22.42 1.73 -10.38
CA GLN A 65 -23.15 1.64 -11.65
C GLN A 65 -23.94 2.93 -11.89
N ALA A 66 -24.03 3.36 -13.14
CA ALA A 66 -24.81 4.54 -13.51
C ALA A 66 -26.28 4.43 -13.07
N GLY A 67 -26.85 5.54 -12.60
CA GLY A 67 -28.23 5.63 -12.11
C GLY A 67 -28.38 6.76 -11.09
N ILE A 68 -29.54 6.82 -10.46
CA ILE A 68 -29.87 7.84 -9.47
C ILE A 68 -29.43 7.37 -8.07
N TYR A 69 -28.73 8.25 -7.36
CA TYR A 69 -28.40 8.13 -5.95
C TYR A 69 -29.02 9.32 -5.21
N ASP A 70 -30.02 9.08 -4.37
CA ASP A 70 -30.77 10.17 -3.72
C ASP A 70 -30.13 10.66 -2.42
N GLY A 71 -29.30 9.82 -1.81
CA GLY A 71 -28.51 10.19 -0.65
C GLY A 71 -27.08 10.53 -1.04
N ASP A 72 -26.41 11.30 -0.18
CA ASP A 72 -25.00 11.62 -0.33
C ASP A 72 -24.16 10.34 -0.47
N ILE A 73 -23.16 10.41 -1.35
CA ILE A 73 -22.14 9.38 -1.48
C ILE A 73 -20.87 9.93 -0.85
N THR A 74 -20.49 9.36 0.29
CA THR A 74 -19.24 9.69 0.96
C THR A 74 -18.18 8.67 0.58
N VAL A 75 -17.10 9.11 -0.07
CA VAL A 75 -15.91 8.28 -0.26
C VAL A 75 -14.94 8.58 0.87
N LEU A 76 -14.60 7.57 1.66
CA LEU A 76 -13.73 7.77 2.83
C LEU A 76 -12.30 8.12 2.38
N GLY A 77 -11.77 9.21 2.93
CA GLY A 77 -10.34 9.46 2.97
C GLY A 77 -9.71 8.76 4.18
N ASP A 78 -8.39 8.69 4.17
CA ASP A 78 -7.60 8.15 5.27
C ASP A 78 -6.50 9.16 5.64
N ALA A 79 -6.45 9.58 6.90
CA ALA A 79 -5.44 10.51 7.39
C ALA A 79 -4.03 9.89 7.37
N ASP A 80 -3.93 8.56 7.35
CA ASP A 80 -2.68 7.84 7.23
C ASP A 80 -2.16 7.78 5.78
N LEU A 81 -2.90 8.32 4.80
CA LEU A 81 -2.45 8.52 3.42
C LEU A 81 -1.46 9.70 3.32
N ILE A 82 -0.31 9.52 3.96
CA ILE A 82 0.80 10.48 3.99
C ILE A 82 2.10 9.79 3.59
N ALA A 83 3.03 10.55 3.02
CA ALA A 83 4.31 10.02 2.53
C ALA A 83 5.09 9.24 3.60
N ALA A 84 5.02 9.68 4.87
CA ALA A 84 5.73 9.06 5.98
C ALA A 84 5.23 7.64 6.33
N ASN A 85 4.01 7.27 5.93
CA ASN A 85 3.45 5.93 6.17
C ASN A 85 3.63 4.99 4.97
N ILE A 86 4.00 5.53 3.80
CA ILE A 86 4.14 4.78 2.55
C ILE A 86 5.60 4.47 2.29
N LYS A 87 5.92 3.21 1.98
CA LYS A 87 7.28 2.75 1.65
C LYS A 87 7.91 3.62 0.55
N ASN A 88 9.16 4.02 0.76
CA ASN A 88 9.91 4.85 -0.16
C ASN A 88 9.88 4.29 -1.59
N GLY A 89 9.59 5.15 -2.57
CA GLY A 89 9.46 4.78 -3.99
C GLY A 89 8.11 4.16 -4.39
N VAL A 90 7.22 3.85 -3.43
CA VAL A 90 5.85 3.41 -3.71
C VAL A 90 4.95 4.64 -3.83
N ASN A 91 4.11 4.70 -4.88
CA ASN A 91 3.13 5.77 -5.08
C ASN A 91 1.72 5.22 -4.87
N ILE A 92 0.98 5.76 -3.91
CA ILE A 92 -0.42 5.40 -3.64
C ILE A 92 -1.28 6.64 -3.87
N PHE A 93 -2.17 6.59 -4.88
CA PHE A 93 -3.05 7.70 -5.27
C PHE A 93 -2.36 9.07 -5.47
N GLY A 94 -1.10 9.07 -5.93
CA GLY A 94 -0.32 10.29 -6.16
C GLY A 94 0.52 10.76 -4.96
N VAL A 95 0.42 10.09 -3.81
CA VAL A 95 1.29 10.31 -2.67
C VAL A 95 2.51 9.40 -2.79
N LEU A 96 3.66 9.99 -3.11
CA LEU A 96 4.94 9.29 -3.15
C LEU A 96 5.44 9.04 -1.72
N GLY A 97 5.72 7.77 -1.42
CA GLY A 97 6.21 7.36 -0.10
C GLY A 97 7.62 7.83 0.20
N SER A 98 7.88 8.08 1.48
CA SER A 98 9.17 8.48 2.04
C SER A 98 9.62 7.61 3.21
N LEU A 99 8.83 6.61 3.60
CA LEU A 99 9.18 5.69 4.68
C LEU A 99 10.34 4.78 4.25
N ASN A 100 11.48 4.89 4.91
CA ASN A 100 12.61 3.98 4.73
C ASN A 100 12.60 2.96 5.88
N PRO A 101 11.99 1.77 5.71
CA PRO A 101 11.98 0.76 6.76
C PRO A 101 13.38 0.20 6.99
N LEU A 102 13.62 -0.31 8.20
CA LEU A 102 14.82 -1.09 8.50
C LEU A 102 14.77 -2.39 7.67
N ASN A 103 15.75 -2.60 6.80
CA ASN A 103 15.86 -3.84 6.06
C ASN A 103 16.47 -4.90 6.96
N SER A 104 16.04 -6.16 6.80
CA SER A 104 16.64 -7.28 7.50
C SER A 104 16.82 -8.48 6.56
N ALA A 105 17.84 -9.27 6.86
CA ALA A 105 18.10 -10.54 6.21
C ALA A 105 18.69 -11.50 7.25
N SER A 106 18.41 -12.78 7.11
CA SER A 106 19.00 -13.83 7.93
C SER A 106 19.26 -15.07 7.11
N GLY A 107 20.11 -15.94 7.63
CA GLY A 107 20.41 -17.20 6.99
C GLY A 107 21.41 -18.02 7.79
N THR A 108 21.87 -19.08 7.16
CA THR A 108 23.02 -19.85 7.60
C THR A 108 24.21 -19.56 6.70
N ALA A 109 25.41 -19.74 7.24
CA ALA A 109 26.66 -19.67 6.50
C ALA A 109 27.66 -20.63 7.13
N ASN A 110 28.74 -20.95 6.41
CA ASN A 110 29.83 -21.73 6.97
C ASN A 110 31.00 -20.78 7.27
N SER A 111 31.52 -20.86 8.49
CA SER A 111 32.79 -20.26 8.84
C SER A 111 33.94 -21.16 8.42
N VAL A 112 34.89 -20.63 7.64
CA VAL A 112 35.99 -21.39 7.00
C VAL A 112 37.39 -21.02 7.52
N ASN A 113 38.30 -22.00 7.54
CA ASN A 113 39.70 -21.92 8.01
C ASN A 113 40.56 -21.03 7.09
N PRO A 114 41.64 -20.33 7.55
CA PRO A 114 42.35 -20.45 8.83
C PRO A 114 41.97 -19.48 9.94
N TYR A 115 41.23 -18.42 9.66
CA TYR A 115 40.86 -17.45 10.69
C TYR A 115 39.38 -17.51 11.10
N GLY A 116 38.58 -18.37 10.43
CA GLY A 116 37.14 -18.47 10.62
C GLY A 116 36.45 -17.21 10.10
N PHE A 117 36.05 -17.16 8.84
CA PHE A 117 35.27 -16.03 8.32
C PHE A 117 33.88 -16.45 7.95
N VAL A 118 32.92 -15.56 8.23
CA VAL A 118 31.56 -15.69 7.71
C VAL A 118 31.38 -14.62 6.65
N THR A 119 31.09 -15.08 5.43
CA THR A 119 30.91 -14.24 4.24
C THR A 119 29.49 -14.36 3.73
N VAL A 120 28.83 -13.22 3.53
CA VAL A 120 27.49 -13.10 2.94
C VAL A 120 27.56 -12.05 1.84
N ASN A 121 27.21 -12.41 0.60
CA ASN A 121 27.34 -11.56 -0.60
C ASN A 121 26.01 -11.16 -1.25
N SER A 122 24.88 -11.57 -0.67
CA SER A 122 23.55 -11.47 -1.31
C SER A 122 22.61 -10.49 -0.59
N LEU A 123 23.17 -9.45 0.02
CA LEU A 123 22.36 -8.39 0.64
C LEU A 123 22.05 -7.29 -0.38
N SER A 124 20.88 -6.67 -0.24
CA SER A 124 20.46 -5.50 -1.03
C SER A 124 20.59 -4.19 -0.24
N PHE A 125 21.23 -4.23 0.93
CA PHE A 125 21.41 -3.10 1.84
C PHE A 125 22.74 -3.25 2.59
N LYS A 126 23.31 -2.13 3.06
CA LYS A 126 24.45 -2.16 3.98
C LYS A 126 23.97 -2.43 5.40
N PRO A 127 24.40 -3.52 6.05
CA PRO A 127 24.07 -3.76 7.44
C PRO A 127 24.67 -2.71 8.36
N LYS A 128 23.86 -2.20 9.27
CA LYS A 128 24.26 -1.41 10.43
C LYS A 128 24.40 -2.27 11.68
N ILE A 129 23.68 -3.40 11.75
CA ILE A 129 23.81 -4.38 12.83
C ILE A 129 23.96 -5.75 12.19
N ILE A 130 24.96 -6.52 12.61
CA ILE A 130 25.14 -7.92 12.21
C ILE A 130 25.35 -8.73 13.48
N ILE A 131 24.61 -9.83 13.60
CA ILE A 131 24.77 -10.82 14.65
C ILE A 131 25.05 -12.15 13.97
N ILE A 132 26.14 -12.80 14.36
CA ILE A 132 26.52 -14.14 13.90
C ILE A 132 26.61 -15.02 15.14
N GLU A 133 25.92 -16.16 15.13
CA GLU A 133 25.87 -17.10 16.24
C GLU A 133 26.30 -18.49 15.80
N SER A 134 27.04 -19.18 16.68
CA SER A 134 27.30 -20.61 16.56
C SER A 134 26.00 -21.41 16.50
N THR A 135 25.97 -22.48 15.69
CA THR A 135 24.94 -23.53 15.82
C THR A 135 25.33 -24.63 16.82
N ASP A 136 26.55 -24.60 17.34
CA ASP A 136 27.09 -25.60 18.28
C ASP A 136 26.86 -25.17 19.75
N SER A 137 27.04 -26.12 20.69
CA SER A 137 26.74 -25.95 22.11
C SER A 137 27.58 -24.88 22.86
N ASN A 138 28.67 -24.39 22.26
CA ASN A 138 29.43 -23.26 22.78
C ASN A 138 28.83 -21.95 22.25
N VAL A 139 28.16 -21.18 23.11
CA VAL A 139 27.57 -19.88 22.76
C VAL A 139 28.67 -18.88 22.42
N GLN A 140 28.95 -18.73 21.14
CA GLN A 140 29.86 -17.73 20.61
C GLN A 140 29.10 -16.83 19.63
N THR A 141 29.30 -15.52 19.78
CA THR A 141 28.57 -14.51 19.01
C THR A 141 29.52 -13.45 18.49
N VAL A 142 29.36 -13.06 17.23
CA VAL A 142 30.00 -11.87 16.66
C VAL A 142 28.93 -10.81 16.49
N THR A 143 29.17 -9.63 17.05
CA THR A 143 28.25 -8.49 16.96
C THR A 143 28.96 -7.30 16.35
N TYR A 144 28.55 -6.93 15.15
CA TYR A 144 28.88 -5.65 14.52
C TYR A 144 27.71 -4.69 14.71
N CYS A 145 28.01 -3.44 15.04
CA CYS A 145 27.02 -2.39 15.18
C CYS A 145 27.64 -1.05 14.80
N GLU A 146 27.25 -0.52 13.65
CA GLU A 146 27.75 0.73 13.07
C GLU A 146 27.48 1.94 13.98
N LEU A 147 26.39 1.91 14.77
CA LEU A 147 26.09 2.95 15.76
C LEU A 147 27.14 3.02 16.88
N PHE A 148 27.82 1.91 17.18
CA PHE A 148 28.91 1.89 18.14
C PHE A 148 30.27 2.10 17.47
N SER A 149 30.46 1.54 16.27
CA SER A 149 31.67 1.72 15.46
C SER A 149 31.43 1.25 14.03
N SER A 150 31.86 2.04 13.05
CA SER A 150 31.87 1.64 11.63
C SER A 150 33.09 0.82 11.22
N THR A 151 34.09 0.71 12.10
CA THR A 151 35.40 0.10 11.79
C THR A 151 35.72 -1.11 12.65
N THR A 152 34.93 -1.40 13.68
CA THR A 152 35.18 -2.49 14.61
C THR A 152 33.93 -3.30 14.92
N TYR A 153 34.12 -4.53 15.38
CA TYR A 153 33.06 -5.40 15.90
C TYR A 153 33.56 -6.13 17.15
N ARG A 154 32.61 -6.68 17.92
CA ARG A 154 32.89 -7.40 19.17
C ARG A 154 32.67 -8.90 18.97
N GLN A 155 33.58 -9.69 19.52
CA GLN A 155 33.44 -11.14 19.62
C GLN A 155 33.16 -11.50 21.08
N HIS A 156 32.12 -12.30 21.29
CA HIS A 156 31.64 -12.73 22.60
C HIS A 156 31.70 -14.25 22.72
N THR A 157 31.99 -14.73 23.93
CA THR A 157 31.79 -16.13 24.33
C THR A 157 31.04 -16.12 25.65
N GLY A 158 29.84 -16.70 25.64
CA GLY A 158 28.88 -16.50 26.71
C GLY A 158 28.64 -15.01 26.97
N ASN A 159 28.70 -14.59 28.24
CA ASN A 159 28.43 -13.22 28.65
C ASN A 159 29.65 -12.29 28.61
N GLN A 160 30.81 -12.76 28.15
CA GLN A 160 32.04 -11.97 28.13
C GLN A 160 32.41 -11.52 26.73
N ILE A 161 32.85 -10.26 26.59
CA ILE A 161 33.54 -9.80 25.40
C ILE A 161 34.94 -10.39 25.44
N ILE A 162 35.26 -11.24 24.48
CA ILE A 162 36.59 -11.83 24.35
C ILE A 162 37.53 -10.87 23.64
N SER A 163 37.06 -10.19 22.58
CA SER A 163 37.90 -9.25 21.84
C SER A 163 37.12 -8.24 21.02
N ILE A 164 37.77 -7.12 20.74
CA ILE A 164 37.35 -6.13 19.74
C ILE A 164 38.28 -6.31 18.54
N LYS A 165 37.71 -6.41 17.34
CA LYS A 165 38.43 -6.62 16.08
C LYS A 165 38.12 -5.50 15.10
N ASN A 166 39.02 -5.21 14.17
CA ASN A 166 38.69 -4.29 13.09
C ASN A 166 37.95 -5.05 11.99
N VAL A 167 36.98 -4.39 11.36
CA VAL A 167 36.24 -4.93 10.21
C VAL A 167 37.20 -5.25 9.07
N SER A 168 38.21 -4.40 8.84
CA SER A 168 39.20 -4.58 7.77
C SER A 168 40.21 -5.70 8.01
N ASP A 169 40.26 -6.28 9.21
CA ASP A 169 41.22 -7.33 9.53
C ASP A 169 41.04 -8.50 8.56
N ASN A 170 42.16 -8.95 7.97
CA ASN A 170 42.21 -10.04 7.00
C ASN A 170 41.22 -9.88 5.80
N GLY A 171 41.03 -8.65 5.33
CA GLY A 171 40.18 -8.37 4.17
C GLY A 171 38.68 -8.43 4.46
N GLY A 172 38.28 -8.36 5.73
CA GLY A 172 36.88 -8.22 6.09
C GLY A 172 36.27 -6.89 5.63
N TYR A 173 34.94 -6.86 5.54
CA TYR A 173 34.20 -5.71 5.05
C TYR A 173 32.73 -5.75 5.53
N VAL A 174 32.08 -4.58 5.51
CA VAL A 174 30.63 -4.43 5.61
C VAL A 174 30.21 -3.37 4.59
N ASN A 175 29.42 -3.75 3.58
CA ASN A 175 29.06 -2.88 2.46
C ASN A 175 27.62 -3.13 1.98
N ASN A 176 27.19 -2.44 0.92
CA ASN A 176 25.82 -2.50 0.39
C ASN A 176 25.41 -3.89 -0.15
N THR A 177 26.36 -4.78 -0.41
CA THR A 177 26.09 -6.11 -0.98
C THR A 177 26.23 -7.23 0.05
N GLY A 178 26.78 -6.95 1.24
CA GLY A 178 27.17 -8.02 2.14
C GLY A 178 28.13 -7.65 3.25
N PHE A 179 28.66 -8.69 3.87
CA PHE A 179 29.71 -8.57 4.89
C PHE A 179 30.63 -9.79 4.90
N GLN A 180 31.85 -9.57 5.39
CA GLN A 180 32.79 -10.61 5.78
C GLN A 180 33.42 -10.22 7.11
N LEU A 181 33.18 -11.02 8.16
CA LEU A 181 33.70 -10.77 9.50
C LEU A 181 34.41 -12.02 10.04
N ILE A 182 35.46 -11.82 10.85
CA ILE A 182 36.11 -12.94 11.55
C ILE A 182 35.13 -13.47 12.60
N CYS A 183 34.89 -14.77 12.51
CA CYS A 183 34.13 -15.61 13.39
C CYS A 183 35.09 -16.57 14.11
N PRO A 184 35.14 -16.58 15.44
CA PRO A 184 36.13 -17.35 16.21
C PRO A 184 35.91 -18.88 16.18
N MET A 185 34.94 -19.35 15.39
CA MET A 185 34.59 -20.76 15.25
C MET A 185 34.67 -21.19 13.78
N ILE A 186 34.81 -22.49 13.56
CA ILE A 186 34.75 -23.13 12.23
C ILE A 186 33.50 -24.00 12.19
N GLY A 187 32.77 -23.97 11.07
CA GLY A 187 31.54 -24.74 10.91
C GLY A 187 30.32 -23.88 10.64
N SER A 188 29.14 -24.47 10.75
CA SER A 188 27.88 -23.79 10.46
C SER A 188 27.59 -22.70 11.50
N VAL A 189 27.11 -21.56 11.01
CA VAL A 189 26.64 -20.43 11.83
C VAL A 189 25.27 -19.98 11.35
N ARG A 190 24.53 -19.32 12.23
CA ARG A 190 23.36 -18.51 11.88
C ARG A 190 23.77 -17.06 11.87
N TRP A 191 23.20 -16.28 10.97
CA TRP A 191 23.42 -14.84 10.94
C TRP A 191 22.12 -14.09 10.73
N VAL A 192 22.08 -12.88 11.27
CA VAL A 192 21.05 -11.88 10.99
C VAL A 192 21.71 -10.52 10.81
N ALA A 193 21.25 -9.77 9.82
CA ALA A 193 21.74 -8.45 9.47
C ALA A 193 20.57 -7.48 9.36
N PHE A 194 20.77 -6.25 9.83
CA PHE A 194 19.78 -5.15 9.80
C PHE A 194 20.42 -3.89 9.24
N GLY A 195 19.74 -3.09 8.40
CA GLY A 195 20.30 -1.87 7.81
C GLY A 195 19.29 -0.84 7.33
#